data_AF-A0A1M5FVS4-F1
#
_entry.id   AF-A0A1M5FVS4-F1
#
_cell.length_a   1.000
_cell.length_b   1.000
_cell.length_c   1.000
_cell.angle_alpha   90.00
_cell.angle_beta   90.00
_cell.angle_gamma   90.00
#
_symmetry.space_group_name_H-M   'P 1'
#
loop_
_entity.id
_entity.type
_entity.pdbx_description
1 polymer ?
#
loop_
_entity_poly.entity_id
_entity_poly.type
_entity_poly.pdbx_seq_one_letter_code
_entity_poly.pdbx_strand_id
1 'polypeptide(L)'
;MNQSIALILFLFLSLSALSQNKKSKYFQFDITAAIRGNPDAAIVNQYTQKKGSWLIPDGLGTKIGYGIQYKEWIGLGIHTGINWEWKDQLVVAPVFANFKLSPKVGEDTRITLQLGYGKALAIGRGSLMGDYKKVSLGIQTIDDIIIFIELNHYSFPINNQKDSGNISLGISLLTF
;
A
#
# COMPACT_ATOMS: atom_id res chain seq x y z
N MET A 1 11.72 -5.19 -41.52
CA MET A 1 10.68 -5.48 -40.52
C MET A 1 11.37 -5.55 -39.17
N ASN A 2 11.16 -4.56 -38.31
CA ASN A 2 12.03 -4.27 -37.16
C ASN A 2 12.00 -5.41 -36.13
N GLN A 3 13.17 -5.93 -35.75
CA GLN A 3 13.29 -7.01 -34.76
C GLN A 3 12.61 -6.66 -33.42
N SER A 4 12.53 -5.38 -33.08
CA SER A 4 11.81 -4.86 -31.90
C SER A 4 10.29 -5.13 -31.95
N ILE A 5 9.67 -5.08 -33.13
CA ILE A 5 8.23 -5.32 -33.29
C ILE A 5 7.93 -6.82 -33.15
N ALA A 6 8.79 -7.67 -33.71
CA ALA A 6 8.67 -9.12 -33.57
C ALA A 6 8.80 -9.56 -32.10
N LEU A 7 9.74 -8.96 -31.36
CA LEU A 7 9.93 -9.26 -29.94
C LEU A 7 8.70 -8.87 -29.10
N ILE A 8 8.13 -7.69 -29.35
CA ILE A 8 6.91 -7.21 -28.68
C ILE A 8 5.73 -8.14 -29.01
N LEU A 9 5.56 -8.52 -30.28
CA LEU A 9 4.48 -9.41 -30.70
C LEU A 9 4.62 -10.81 -30.06
N PHE A 10 5.85 -11.32 -29.95
CA PHE A 10 6.14 -12.59 -29.27
C PHE A 10 5.88 -12.51 -27.75
N LEU A 11 6.16 -11.36 -27.13
CA LEU A 11 5.81 -11.10 -25.73
C LEU A 11 4.29 -11.11 -25.52
N PHE A 12 3.52 -10.48 -26.41
CA PHE A 12 2.05 -10.49 -26.35
C PHE A 12 1.45 -11.88 -26.61
N LEU A 13 2.02 -12.64 -27.55
CA LEU A 13 1.59 -14.01 -27.85
C LEU A 13 1.85 -14.96 -26.67
N SER A 14 3.00 -14.87 -26.00
CA SER A 14 3.31 -15.67 -24.81
C SER A 14 2.42 -15.31 -23.60
N LEU A 15 2.08 -14.03 -23.41
CA LEU A 15 1.10 -13.58 -22.42
C LEU A 15 -0.30 -14.19 -22.64
N SER A 16 -0.72 -14.33 -23.90
CA SER A 16 -2.02 -14.90 -24.25
C SER A 16 -2.12 -16.41 -24.00
N ALA A 17 -1.02 -17.17 -24.21
CA ALA A 17 -0.96 -18.60 -23.91
C ALA A 17 -1.00 -18.88 -22.39
N LEU A 18 -0.45 -17.99 -21.57
CA LEU A 18 -0.62 -18.05 -20.10
C LEU A 18 -2.09 -17.77 -19.68
N SER A 19 -2.88 -16.99 -20.43
CA SER A 19 -4.22 -16.56 -20.00
C SER A 19 -5.29 -17.67 -19.88
N GLN A 20 -5.00 -18.93 -20.25
CA GLN A 20 -5.99 -20.02 -20.21
C GLN A 20 -6.29 -20.58 -18.80
N ASN A 21 -5.70 -20.02 -17.74
CA ASN A 21 -5.93 -20.46 -16.37
C ASN A 21 -6.90 -19.52 -15.61
N LYS A 22 -7.80 -20.13 -14.83
CA LYS A 22 -8.91 -19.55 -14.05
C LYS A 22 -8.61 -18.14 -13.51
N LYS A 23 -9.21 -17.11 -14.12
CA LYS A 23 -9.23 -15.74 -13.58
C LYS A 23 -10.19 -15.72 -12.40
N SER A 24 -9.70 -15.39 -11.20
CA SER A 24 -10.53 -15.22 -10.01
C SER A 24 -10.65 -13.74 -9.70
N LYS A 25 -11.78 -13.33 -9.12
CA LYS A 25 -11.91 -12.00 -8.55
C LYS A 25 -11.28 -12.02 -7.16
N TYR A 26 -11.02 -10.85 -6.59
CA TYR A 26 -10.69 -10.74 -5.19
C TYR A 26 -11.31 -9.48 -4.57
N PHE A 27 -11.67 -9.59 -3.30
CA PHE A 27 -11.98 -8.49 -2.42
C PHE A 27 -10.96 -8.47 -1.29
N GLN A 28 -10.50 -7.28 -0.91
CA GLN A 28 -9.48 -7.10 0.11
C GLN A 28 -9.92 -6.03 1.10
N PHE A 29 -9.73 -6.29 2.39
CA PHE A 29 -10.00 -5.36 3.47
C PHE A 29 -8.76 -5.23 4.36
N ASP A 30 -8.24 -4.03 4.48
CA ASP A 30 -7.01 -3.73 5.22
C ASP A 30 -7.33 -2.88 6.46
N ILE A 31 -6.71 -3.22 7.59
CA ILE A 31 -6.58 -2.33 8.77
C ILE A 31 -5.10 -2.07 8.98
N THR A 32 -4.74 -0.81 9.23
CA THR A 32 -3.35 -0.39 9.42
C THR A 32 -3.18 0.52 10.62
N ALA A 33 -2.07 0.38 11.33
CA ALA A 33 -1.61 1.30 12.35
C ALA A 33 -0.33 1.98 11.87
N ALA A 34 -0.36 3.30 11.75
CA ALA A 34 0.73 4.11 11.25
C ALA A 34 1.71 4.49 12.38
N ILE A 35 2.98 4.54 12.03
CA ILE A 35 4.09 5.01 12.84
C ILE A 35 4.93 5.99 12.01
N ARG A 36 5.47 7.01 12.68
CA ARG A 36 6.36 8.01 12.09
C ARG A 36 7.64 8.13 12.90
N GLY A 37 8.73 8.50 12.23
CA GLY A 37 9.96 8.90 12.89
C GLY A 37 9.71 10.13 13.76
N ASN A 38 10.15 10.10 15.01
CA ASN A 38 10.00 11.22 15.92
C ASN A 38 11.07 12.29 15.64
N PRO A 39 10.71 13.51 15.22
CA PRO A 39 11.68 14.58 15.00
C PRO A 39 12.44 14.95 16.28
N ASP A 40 11.84 14.71 17.45
CA ASP A 40 12.43 15.04 18.75
C ASP A 40 13.27 13.88 19.34
N ALA A 41 13.52 12.80 18.58
CA ALA A 41 14.28 11.64 19.07
C ALA A 41 15.71 11.99 19.52
N ALA A 42 16.31 13.01 18.89
CA ALA A 42 17.64 13.50 19.24
C ALA A 42 17.63 14.56 20.35
N ILE A 43 16.45 15.11 20.70
CA ILE A 43 16.31 16.17 21.69
C ILE A 43 16.23 15.54 23.09
N VAL A 44 17.11 15.97 23.98
CA VAL A 44 17.07 15.58 25.40
C VAL A 44 16.05 16.46 26.10
N ASN A 45 15.00 15.84 26.65
CA ASN A 45 13.98 16.57 27.38
C ASN A 45 14.56 17.13 28.69
N GLN A 46 14.44 18.44 28.90
CA GLN A 46 15.04 19.14 30.04
C GLN A 46 14.45 18.71 31.40
N TYR A 47 13.21 18.22 31.43
CA TYR A 47 12.50 17.80 32.64
C TYR A 47 12.68 16.32 32.95
N THR A 48 12.80 15.45 31.93
CA THR A 48 12.93 14.00 32.13
C THR A 48 14.37 13.49 31.97
N GLN A 49 15.29 14.33 31.48
CA GLN A 49 16.69 14.00 31.16
C GLN A 49 16.83 12.76 30.25
N LYS A 50 15.77 12.45 29.48
CA LYS A 50 15.69 11.30 28.58
C LYS A 50 15.50 11.80 27.15
N LYS A 51 16.08 11.04 26.21
CA LYS A 51 15.84 11.20 24.78
C LYS A 51 14.42 10.75 24.43
N GLY A 52 13.80 11.38 23.44
CA GLY A 52 12.53 10.92 22.89
C GLY A 52 12.65 9.53 22.24
N SER A 53 11.53 8.80 22.14
CA SER A 53 11.45 7.57 21.33
C SER A 53 11.79 7.87 19.88
N TRP A 54 12.36 6.91 19.15
CA TRP A 54 12.67 7.05 17.71
C TRP A 54 11.40 6.98 16.85
N LEU A 55 10.39 6.26 17.32
CA LEU A 55 9.12 6.05 16.62
C LEU A 55 7.96 6.51 17.51
N ILE A 56 6.99 7.17 16.90
CA ILE A 56 5.73 7.57 17.53
C ILE A 56 4.56 7.04 16.71
N PRO A 57 3.44 6.67 17.36
CA PRO A 57 2.23 6.32 16.63
C PRO A 57 1.72 7.55 15.88
N ASP A 58 1.32 7.34 14.63
CA ASP A 58 0.97 8.42 13.70
C ASP A 58 -0.42 8.26 13.10
N GLY A 59 -1.18 7.22 13.46
CA GLY A 59 -2.54 7.10 12.99
C GLY A 59 -3.07 5.69 12.84
N LEU A 60 -4.29 5.62 12.33
CA LEU A 60 -4.96 4.38 11.94
C LEU A 60 -5.49 4.52 10.52
N GLY A 61 -5.57 3.43 9.78
CA GLY A 61 -6.10 3.41 8.43
C GLY A 61 -6.93 2.18 8.17
N THR A 62 -7.90 2.34 7.27
CA THR A 62 -8.71 1.24 6.75
C THR A 62 -8.81 1.39 5.24
N LYS A 63 -8.58 0.31 4.50
CA LYS A 63 -8.68 0.32 3.04
C LYS A 63 -9.51 -0.87 2.56
N ILE A 64 -10.21 -0.68 1.45
CA ILE A 64 -10.95 -1.71 0.75
C ILE A 64 -10.51 -1.75 -0.70
N GLY A 65 -10.47 -2.95 -1.26
CA GLY A 65 -10.00 -3.17 -2.62
C GLY A 65 -10.82 -4.24 -3.32
N TYR A 66 -11.02 -4.06 -4.62
CA TYR A 66 -11.60 -5.08 -5.47
C TYR A 66 -10.77 -5.21 -6.75
N GLY A 67 -10.57 -6.42 -7.21
CA GLY A 67 -9.76 -6.66 -8.39
C GLY A 67 -9.90 -8.04 -8.99
N ILE A 68 -9.04 -8.28 -9.97
CA ILE A 68 -8.85 -9.56 -10.63
C ILE A 68 -7.50 -10.11 -10.24
N GLN A 69 -7.43 -11.42 -10.13
CA GLN A 69 -6.20 -12.14 -9.87
C GLN A 69 -6.07 -13.36 -10.78
N TYR A 70 -4.81 -13.68 -11.08
CA TYR A 70 -4.42 -14.79 -11.90
C TYR A 70 -3.54 -15.73 -11.08
N LYS A 71 -3.99 -16.98 -10.93
CA LYS A 71 -3.33 -18.05 -10.17
C LYS A 71 -2.94 -17.67 -8.74
N GLU A 72 -3.70 -16.76 -8.11
CA GLU A 72 -3.41 -16.22 -6.76
C GLU A 72 -2.02 -15.56 -6.62
N TRP A 73 -1.29 -15.40 -7.73
CA TRP A 73 0.06 -14.86 -7.75
C TRP A 73 0.04 -13.41 -8.20
N ILE A 74 -0.59 -13.11 -9.34
CA ILE A 74 -0.59 -11.77 -9.91
C ILE A 74 -1.99 -11.18 -9.78
N GLY A 75 -2.10 -10.02 -9.15
CA GLY A 75 -3.36 -9.32 -8.94
C GLY A 75 -3.31 -7.88 -9.44
N LEU A 76 -4.44 -7.41 -9.96
CA LEU A 76 -4.67 -6.01 -10.32
C LEU A 76 -6.04 -5.60 -9.78
N GLY A 77 -6.11 -4.47 -9.09
CA GLY A 77 -7.38 -3.99 -8.54
C GLY A 77 -7.39 -2.48 -8.32
N ILE A 78 -8.56 -1.99 -7.93
CA ILE A 78 -8.75 -0.60 -7.51
C ILE A 78 -9.06 -0.63 -6.02
N HIS A 79 -8.36 0.22 -5.28
CA HIS A 79 -8.42 0.30 -3.84
C HIS A 79 -8.76 1.72 -3.42
N THR A 80 -9.48 1.85 -2.31
CA THR A 80 -9.77 3.11 -1.67
C THR A 80 -9.79 2.94 -0.16
N GLY A 81 -9.78 4.01 0.61
CA GLY A 81 -9.82 3.91 2.05
C GLY A 81 -9.85 5.24 2.75
N ILE A 82 -9.60 5.19 4.05
CA ILE A 82 -9.48 6.33 4.94
C ILE A 82 -8.28 6.08 5.84
N ASN A 83 -7.36 7.03 5.86
CA ASN A 83 -6.23 7.08 6.80
C ASN A 83 -6.41 8.30 7.70
N TRP A 84 -6.39 8.09 9.00
CA TRP A 84 -6.43 9.15 10.01
C TRP A 84 -5.03 9.36 10.56
N GLU A 85 -4.39 10.45 10.14
CA GLU A 85 -3.04 10.86 10.55
C GLU A 85 -3.15 11.79 11.77
N TRP A 86 -2.62 11.36 12.91
CA TRP A 86 -2.78 12.11 14.17
C TRP A 86 -1.87 13.32 14.26
N LYS A 87 -0.61 13.22 13.81
CA LYS A 87 0.36 14.31 13.92
C LYS A 87 -0.05 15.54 13.11
N ASP A 88 -0.51 15.31 11.88
CA ASP A 88 -0.95 16.35 10.97
C ASP A 88 -2.43 16.71 11.17
N GLN A 89 -3.13 16.02 12.08
CA GLN A 89 -4.56 16.14 12.35
C GLN A 89 -5.36 16.11 11.05
N LEU A 90 -5.16 15.04 10.28
CA LEU A 90 -5.63 14.92 8.92
C LEU A 90 -6.34 13.60 8.69
N VAL A 91 -7.42 13.65 7.92
CA VAL A 91 -8.08 12.47 7.39
C VAL A 91 -7.85 12.45 5.88
N VAL A 92 -7.26 11.37 5.38
CA VAL A 92 -6.87 11.22 3.97
C VAL A 92 -7.64 10.07 3.35
N ALA A 93 -8.30 10.32 2.22
CA ALA A 93 -8.98 9.31 1.43
C ALA A 93 -8.21 9.03 0.14
N PRO A 94 -7.42 7.94 0.06
CA PRO A 94 -6.77 7.52 -1.17
C PRO A 94 -7.75 6.78 -2.11
N VAL A 95 -7.53 6.93 -3.41
CA VAL A 95 -8.12 6.11 -4.48
C VAL A 95 -6.99 5.75 -5.44
N PHE A 96 -6.72 4.46 -5.61
CA PHE A 96 -5.51 4.00 -6.32
C PHE A 96 -5.68 2.68 -7.02
N ALA A 97 -4.91 2.50 -8.10
CA ALA A 97 -4.70 1.20 -8.72
C ALA A 97 -3.66 0.44 -7.90
N ASN A 98 -3.92 -0.84 -7.63
CA ASN A 98 -3.07 -1.73 -6.85
C ASN A 98 -2.62 -2.91 -7.69
N PHE A 99 -1.31 -3.08 -7.81
CA PHE A 99 -0.68 -4.27 -8.37
C PHE A 99 -0.18 -5.16 -7.23
N LYS A 100 -0.55 -6.44 -7.26
CA LYS A 100 -0.20 -7.43 -6.24
C LYS A 100 0.62 -8.56 -6.87
N LEU A 101 1.69 -8.94 -6.19
CA LEU A 101 2.55 -10.07 -6.53
C LEU A 101 2.72 -10.95 -5.29
N SER A 102 2.18 -12.16 -5.31
CA SER A 102 2.15 -13.09 -4.19
C SER A 102 2.78 -14.45 -4.54
N PRO A 103 4.11 -14.54 -4.78
CA PRO A 103 4.78 -15.81 -5.01
C PRO A 103 4.63 -16.77 -3.82
N LYS A 104 4.42 -18.05 -4.14
CA LYS A 104 4.41 -19.13 -3.16
C LYS A 104 5.84 -19.47 -2.74
N VAL A 105 6.11 -19.47 -1.44
CA VAL A 105 7.45 -19.69 -0.86
C VAL A 105 7.48 -20.94 0.03
N GLY A 106 6.34 -21.35 0.59
CA GLY A 106 6.17 -22.62 1.30
C GLY A 106 4.89 -23.34 0.87
N GLU A 107 4.52 -24.43 1.54
CA GLU A 107 3.28 -25.16 1.24
C GLU A 107 2.04 -24.29 1.44
N ASP A 108 2.03 -23.49 2.50
CA ASP A 108 0.88 -22.68 2.93
C ASP A 108 1.21 -21.20 3.14
N THR A 109 2.36 -20.74 2.62
CA THR A 109 2.86 -19.37 2.84
C THR A 109 3.22 -18.71 1.52
N ARG A 110 2.72 -17.49 1.33
CA ARG A 110 3.09 -16.62 0.20
C ARG A 110 3.68 -15.32 0.71
N ILE A 111 4.75 -14.86 0.07
CA ILE A 111 5.24 -13.50 0.29
C ILE A 111 4.45 -12.61 -0.66
N THR A 112 3.91 -11.50 -0.17
CA THR A 112 3.08 -10.58 -0.95
C THR A 112 3.76 -9.22 -1.05
N LEU A 113 3.97 -8.75 -2.28
CA LEU A 113 4.38 -7.39 -2.61
C LEU A 113 3.19 -6.68 -3.27
N GLN A 114 2.85 -5.49 -2.77
CA GLN A 114 1.80 -4.64 -3.36
C GLN A 114 2.35 -3.26 -3.69
N LEU A 115 2.03 -2.78 -4.88
CA LEU A 115 2.39 -1.46 -5.38
C LEU A 115 1.12 -0.70 -5.73
N GLY A 116 0.90 0.43 -5.08
CA GLY A 116 -0.25 1.29 -5.28
C GLY A 116 0.13 2.64 -5.88
N TYR A 117 -0.63 3.11 -6.87
CA TYR A 117 -0.48 4.45 -7.44
C TYR A 117 -1.84 5.07 -7.73
N GLY A 118 -2.04 6.32 -7.32
CA GLY A 118 -3.31 7.01 -7.52
C GLY A 118 -3.34 8.43 -6.96
N LYS A 119 -4.49 8.82 -6.42
CA LYS A 119 -4.74 10.13 -5.84
C LYS A 119 -5.12 10.01 -4.37
N ALA A 120 -4.76 11.01 -3.58
CA ALA A 120 -5.20 11.16 -2.21
C ALA A 120 -5.89 12.52 -2.02
N LEU A 121 -6.99 12.49 -1.27
CA LEU A 121 -7.81 13.66 -0.93
C LEU A 121 -7.73 13.88 0.58
N ALA A 122 -7.33 15.08 1.01
CA ALA A 122 -7.36 15.46 2.41
C ALA A 122 -8.74 16.00 2.80
N ILE A 123 -9.50 15.21 3.55
CA ILE A 123 -10.85 15.57 4.00
C ILE A 123 -10.77 16.64 5.09
N GLY A 124 -11.65 17.65 5.00
CA GLY A 124 -11.76 18.71 6.00
C GLY A 124 -10.69 19.80 5.94
N ARG A 125 -9.77 19.75 4.96
CA ARG A 125 -8.73 20.77 4.74
C ARG A 125 -8.87 21.49 3.38
N GLY A 126 -10.08 21.56 2.83
CA GLY A 126 -10.37 22.20 1.54
C GLY A 126 -10.03 21.31 0.33
N SER A 127 -9.66 21.91 -0.81
CA SER A 127 -9.32 21.19 -2.06
C SER A 127 -7.86 20.70 -2.09
N LEU A 128 -7.40 20.09 -1.02
CA LEU A 128 -6.06 19.49 -0.95
C LEU A 128 -6.11 18.08 -1.55
N MET A 129 -5.64 17.97 -2.80
CA MET A 129 -5.49 16.71 -3.52
C MET A 129 -4.04 16.55 -3.96
N GLY A 130 -3.53 15.33 -3.90
CA GLY A 130 -2.16 15.01 -4.33
C GLY A 130 -2.03 13.61 -4.91
N ASP A 131 -0.83 13.31 -5.39
CA ASP A 131 -0.48 11.95 -5.79
C ASP A 131 -0.37 11.05 -4.56
N TYR A 132 -0.79 9.80 -4.71
CA TYR A 132 -0.66 8.76 -3.70
C TYR A 132 0.20 7.62 -4.25
N LYS A 133 1.18 7.21 -3.45
CA LYS A 133 2.02 6.04 -3.73
C LYS A 133 2.02 5.13 -2.50
N LYS A 134 1.87 3.84 -2.74
CA LYS A 134 1.92 2.78 -1.72
C LYS A 134 2.92 1.71 -2.15
N VAL A 135 3.75 1.27 -1.21
CA VAL A 135 4.53 0.04 -1.34
C VAL A 135 4.28 -0.80 -0.11
N SER A 136 3.90 -2.06 -0.26
CA SER A 136 3.63 -2.94 0.86
C SER A 136 4.27 -4.29 0.66
N LEU A 137 4.86 -4.81 1.72
CA LEU A 137 5.43 -6.15 1.79
C LEU A 137 4.77 -6.90 2.95
N GLY A 138 4.32 -8.12 2.70
CA GLY A 138 3.64 -8.92 3.70
C GLY A 138 3.78 -10.41 3.49
N ILE A 139 3.24 -11.16 4.43
CA ILE A 139 3.17 -12.61 4.42
C ILE A 139 1.69 -12.99 4.45
N GLN A 140 1.26 -13.77 3.46
CA GLN A 140 -0.09 -14.33 3.37
C GLN A 140 -0.07 -15.76 3.91
N THR A 141 -1.00 -16.04 4.82
CA THR A 141 -1.23 -17.36 5.42
C THR A 141 -2.29 -18.16 4.64
N ILE A 142 -2.57 -19.39 5.08
CA ILE A 142 -3.54 -20.29 4.44
C ILE A 142 -4.99 -19.78 4.53
N ASP A 143 -5.30 -18.97 5.55
CA ASP A 143 -6.64 -18.43 5.80
C ASP A 143 -6.90 -17.12 5.03
N ASP A 144 -6.10 -16.84 4.00
CA ASP A 144 -6.18 -15.61 3.20
C ASP A 144 -6.02 -14.31 4.01
N ILE A 145 -5.33 -14.42 5.14
CA ILE A 145 -4.91 -13.28 5.97
C ILE A 145 -3.51 -12.85 5.55
N ILE A 146 -3.30 -11.54 5.40
CA ILE A 146 -1.97 -10.97 5.11
C ILE A 146 -1.54 -10.10 6.27
N ILE A 147 -0.39 -10.38 6.86
CA ILE A 147 0.29 -9.47 7.78
C ILE A 147 1.32 -8.70 6.98
N PHE A 148 1.29 -7.37 7.03
CA PHE A 148 2.13 -6.55 6.16
C PHE A 148 2.68 -5.30 6.84
N ILE A 149 3.78 -4.82 6.28
CA ILE A 149 4.27 -3.46 6.45
C ILE A 149 3.97 -2.69 5.16
N GLU A 150 3.56 -1.42 5.28
CA GLU A 150 3.37 -0.55 4.13
C GLU A 150 4.03 0.81 4.33
N LEU A 151 4.51 1.37 3.23
CA LEU A 151 5.00 2.73 3.11
C LEU A 151 3.98 3.51 2.29
N ASN A 152 3.47 4.59 2.87
CA ASN A 152 2.55 5.52 2.20
C ASN A 152 3.27 6.84 1.94
N HIS A 153 3.09 7.38 0.73
CA HIS A 153 3.55 8.71 0.36
C HIS A 153 2.40 9.49 -0.27
N TYR A 154 2.25 10.72 0.18
CA TYR A 154 1.29 11.70 -0.31
C TYR A 154 2.01 12.97 -0.77
N SER A 155 1.77 13.39 -2.02
CA SER A 155 2.35 14.62 -2.59
C SER A 155 1.30 15.73 -2.63
N PHE A 156 0.87 16.21 -1.46
CA PHE A 156 0.06 17.43 -1.35
C PHE A 156 0.65 18.37 -0.28
N PRO A 157 0.55 19.69 -0.48
CA PRO A 157 1.21 20.66 0.40
C PRO A 157 0.54 20.71 1.79
N ILE A 158 1.27 20.31 2.83
CA ILE A 158 0.87 20.46 4.25
C ILE A 158 1.91 21.33 4.93
N ASN A 159 1.51 22.46 5.55
CA ASN A 159 2.41 23.30 6.36
C ASN A 159 3.74 23.65 5.66
N ASN A 160 3.70 24.05 4.39
CA ASN A 160 4.88 24.36 3.55
C ASN A 160 5.78 23.17 3.19
N GLN A 161 5.42 21.94 3.57
CA GLN A 161 6.07 20.72 3.12
C GLN A 161 5.28 20.12 1.96
N LYS A 162 5.97 19.75 0.88
CA LYS A 162 5.35 19.26 -0.37
C LYS A 162 5.03 17.75 -0.32
N ASP A 163 5.68 17.03 0.58
CA ASP A 163 5.56 15.58 0.71
C ASP A 163 5.27 15.20 2.16
N SER A 164 4.35 14.26 2.35
CA SER A 164 4.05 13.63 3.64
C SER A 164 3.96 12.12 3.45
N GLY A 165 4.25 11.35 4.49
CA GLY A 165 4.21 9.89 4.41
C GLY A 165 4.39 9.23 5.76
N ASN A 166 4.02 7.96 5.82
CA ASN A 166 4.14 7.15 7.02
C ASN A 166 4.54 5.71 6.69
N ILE A 167 4.96 5.01 7.74
CA ILE A 167 5.16 3.57 7.73
C ILE A 167 4.02 2.98 8.54
N SER A 168 3.35 1.95 8.04
CA SER A 168 2.26 1.31 8.77
C SER A 168 2.44 -0.18 8.87
N LEU A 169 2.00 -0.74 9.98
CA LEU A 169 1.82 -2.19 10.16
C LEU A 169 0.34 -2.50 9.97
N GLY A 170 0.02 -3.57 9.27
CA GLY A 170 -1.35 -3.89 8.93
C GLY A 170 -1.67 -5.36 8.84
N ILE A 171 -2.97 -5.61 8.88
CA ILE A 171 -3.59 -6.92 8.66
C ILE A 171 -4.60 -6.75 7.53
N SER A 172 -4.57 -7.67 6.57
CA SER A 172 -5.49 -7.73 5.45
C SER A 172 -6.29 -9.01 5.51
N LEU A 173 -7.57 -8.94 5.20
CA LEU A 173 -8.42 -10.08 4.90
C LEU A 173 -8.70 -10.09 3.40
N LEU A 174 -8.41 -11.22 2.76
CA LEU A 174 -8.61 -11.42 1.34
C LEU A 174 -9.71 -12.46 1.10
N THR A 175 -10.54 -12.25 0.09
CA THR A 175 -11.64 -13.15 -0.29
C THR A 175 -11.70 -13.26 -1.80
N PHE A 176 -12.04 -14.43 -2.34
CA PHE A 176 -11.94 -14.76 -3.76
C PHE A 176 -13.24 -15.19 -4.43
#